data_AF-A0A4Q3M5E7-F1
#
_entry.id   AF-A0A4Q3M5E7-F1
#
_cell.length_a   1.000
_cell.length_b   1.000
_cell.length_c   1.000
_cell.angle_alpha   90.00
_cell.angle_beta   90.00
_cell.angle_gamma   90.00
#
_symmetry.space_group_name_H-M   'P 1'
#
loop_
_entity.id
_entity.type
_entity.pdbx_description
1 polymer ?
#
loop_
_entity_poly.entity_id
_entity_poly.type
_entity_poly.pdbx_seq_one_letter_code
_entity_poly.pdbx_strand_id
1 'polypeptide(L)'
;MPTFPIRPLPLFSRRALRGLYAGLAACAAVSPALAQTEPAADVPASVPQLSASADGAFVLDSRTQLAWPRCVEGMRWNGKTCTGTAELFTYSQAQALARDRWKAEGVRWRLPRVNELRRLVNRATRPATLDPVLFPATPMEWHWTSTASVNTSKVNPYAYGNVQRGGQGESGLTTQQGWAVDMETGEASGSMGRGTPLPVRLVRPLPGP
;
A
#
# COMPACT_ATOMS: atom_id res chain seq x y z
N MET A 1 37.57 5.36 -25.03
CA MET A 1 37.10 6.52 -25.84
C MET A 1 36.21 5.96 -26.93
N PRO A 2 34.93 6.34 -26.95
CA PRO A 2 34.56 7.48 -27.79
C PRO A 2 33.69 8.52 -27.09
N THR A 3 33.94 9.75 -27.50
CA THR A 3 33.43 11.03 -27.03
C THR A 3 32.09 11.32 -27.72
N PHE A 4 31.02 11.58 -26.97
CA PHE A 4 29.78 12.13 -27.53
C PHE A 4 29.64 13.61 -27.11
N PRO A 5 29.50 14.55 -28.07
CA PRO A 5 29.45 15.97 -27.79
C PRO A 5 28.07 16.44 -27.31
N ILE A 6 28.10 17.35 -26.33
CA ILE A 6 26.99 18.05 -25.69
C ILE A 6 26.42 19.09 -26.66
N ARG A 7 25.09 19.09 -26.86
CA ARG A 7 24.34 20.13 -27.61
C ARG A 7 23.74 21.15 -26.64
N PRO A 8 23.99 22.46 -26.79
CA PRO A 8 23.35 23.49 -25.97
C PRO A 8 21.95 23.88 -26.49
N LEU A 9 21.07 24.23 -25.55
CA LEU A 9 19.70 24.71 -25.75
C LEU A 9 19.66 26.18 -26.23
N PRO A 10 18.65 26.58 -27.03
CA PRO A 10 18.55 27.94 -27.55
C PRO A 10 17.95 28.94 -26.55
N LEU A 11 18.51 30.15 -26.57
CA LEU A 11 18.10 31.35 -25.84
C LEU A 11 16.83 31.94 -26.48
N PHE A 12 15.74 32.05 -25.72
CA PHE A 12 14.54 32.78 -26.15
C PHE A 12 14.70 34.28 -25.92
N SER A 13 14.74 35.00 -27.05
CA SER A 13 14.82 36.45 -27.17
C SER A 13 13.51 37.12 -26.74
N ARG A 14 13.60 38.11 -25.83
CA ARG A 14 12.48 38.99 -25.46
C ARG A 14 12.45 40.18 -26.43
N ARG A 15 11.40 40.30 -27.24
CA ARG A 15 11.11 41.53 -28.00
C ARG A 15 10.01 42.32 -27.29
N ALA A 16 10.37 43.54 -26.89
CA ALA A 16 9.46 44.60 -26.51
C ALA A 16 8.94 45.31 -27.77
N LEU A 17 7.70 45.79 -27.74
CA LEU A 17 7.26 46.85 -28.66
C LEU A 17 6.33 47.83 -27.92
N ARG A 18 6.75 49.10 -27.93
CA ARG A 18 5.94 50.29 -27.60
C ARG A 18 5.24 50.77 -28.88
N GLY A 19 4.07 51.38 -28.73
CA GLY A 19 3.46 52.18 -29.80
C GLY A 19 2.23 52.94 -29.31
N LEU A 20 2.36 54.27 -29.18
CA LEU A 20 1.29 55.24 -28.93
C LEU A 20 0.39 55.38 -30.16
N TYR A 21 -0.91 55.63 -29.97
CA TYR A 21 -1.72 56.49 -30.85
C TYR A 21 -2.82 57.21 -30.05
N ALA A 22 -3.03 58.48 -30.39
CA ALA A 22 -3.98 59.43 -29.82
C ALA A 22 -5.13 59.72 -30.81
N GLY A 23 -6.34 60.02 -30.31
CA GLY A 23 -7.41 60.64 -31.11
C GLY A 23 -8.85 60.39 -30.61
N LEU A 24 -9.56 61.48 -30.27
CA LEU A 24 -10.91 61.59 -29.68
C LEU A 24 -12.08 61.00 -30.51
N ALA A 25 -13.13 60.47 -29.84
CA ALA A 25 -14.56 60.83 -30.04
C ALA A 25 -15.49 60.03 -29.09
N ALA A 26 -16.64 60.61 -28.77
CA ALA A 26 -17.48 60.34 -27.60
C ALA A 26 -18.60 59.29 -27.75
N CYS A 27 -19.16 58.91 -26.58
CA CYS A 27 -20.52 58.39 -26.30
C CYS A 27 -20.73 56.88 -26.07
N ALA A 28 -21.63 56.65 -25.10
CA ALA A 28 -22.21 55.40 -24.60
C ALA A 28 -21.32 54.51 -23.70
N ALA A 29 -21.50 54.69 -22.39
CA ALA A 29 -21.06 53.74 -21.37
C ALA A 29 -21.78 52.40 -21.54
N VAL A 30 -21.17 51.48 -22.26
CA VAL A 30 -21.54 50.06 -22.24
C VAL A 30 -20.63 49.41 -21.20
N SER A 31 -21.16 49.19 -20.00
CA SER A 31 -20.47 48.44 -18.96
C SER A 31 -20.05 47.09 -19.53
N PRO A 32 -18.75 46.74 -19.60
CA PRO A 32 -18.38 45.35 -19.77
C PRO A 32 -18.86 44.65 -18.51
N ALA A 33 -19.87 43.80 -18.64
CA ALA A 33 -20.15 42.79 -17.63
C ALA A 33 -18.84 42.02 -17.47
N LEU A 34 -18.11 42.31 -16.39
CA LEU A 34 -16.99 41.48 -15.98
C LEU A 34 -17.61 40.12 -15.72
N ALA A 35 -17.46 39.21 -16.69
CA ALA A 35 -17.56 37.80 -16.45
C ALA A 35 -16.58 37.54 -15.30
N GLN A 36 -17.14 37.44 -14.10
CA GLN A 36 -16.41 36.97 -12.95
C GLN A 36 -16.06 35.54 -13.32
N THR A 37 -14.82 35.33 -13.76
CA THR A 37 -14.20 34.02 -13.66
C THR A 37 -14.14 33.76 -12.16
N GLU A 38 -15.20 33.15 -11.63
CA GLU A 38 -15.17 32.55 -10.31
C GLU A 38 -13.94 31.64 -10.31
N PRO A 39 -12.93 31.89 -9.44
CA PRO A 39 -11.85 30.94 -9.30
C PRO A 39 -12.53 29.63 -8.91
N ALA A 40 -12.43 28.64 -9.79
CA ALA A 40 -12.95 27.30 -9.55
C ALA A 40 -12.54 26.93 -8.13
N ALA A 41 -13.55 26.78 -7.26
CA ALA A 41 -13.34 26.38 -5.88
C ALA A 41 -12.43 25.15 -5.92
N ASP A 42 -11.22 25.32 -5.40
CA ASP A 42 -10.21 24.29 -5.30
C ASP A 42 -10.87 23.16 -4.51
N VAL A 43 -11.27 22.09 -5.21
CA VAL A 43 -11.82 20.89 -4.58
C VAL A 43 -10.70 20.45 -3.64
N PRO A 44 -10.91 20.41 -2.31
CA PRO A 44 -9.82 20.04 -1.42
C PRO A 44 -9.31 18.68 -1.88
N ALA A 45 -8.06 18.65 -2.35
CA ALA A 45 -7.41 17.45 -2.80
C ALA A 45 -7.66 16.39 -1.73
N SER A 46 -8.35 15.32 -2.11
CA SER A 46 -8.75 14.25 -1.20
C SER A 46 -7.57 13.90 -0.31
N VAL A 47 -7.73 14.06 1.01
CA VAL A 47 -6.65 13.81 1.99
C VAL A 47 -6.02 12.46 1.66
N PRO A 48 -4.69 12.37 1.45
CA PRO A 48 -4.07 11.12 1.07
C PRO A 48 -4.36 10.07 2.15
N GLN A 49 -5.02 8.98 1.75
CA GLN A 49 -5.43 7.92 2.69
C GLN A 49 -4.20 7.23 3.31
N LEU A 50 -3.09 7.19 2.57
CA LEU A 50 -1.80 6.72 3.02
C LEU A 50 -0.80 7.88 2.96
N SER A 51 -0.10 8.16 4.06
CA SER A 51 0.93 9.21 4.13
C SER A 51 2.17 8.71 4.86
N ALA A 52 3.35 9.27 4.58
CA ALA A 52 4.55 8.95 5.34
C ALA A 52 4.54 9.67 6.71
N SER A 53 5.07 9.03 7.75
CA SER A 53 5.34 9.66 9.04
C SER A 53 6.40 10.75 8.92
N ALA A 54 6.47 11.67 9.88
CA ALA A 54 7.45 12.77 9.90
C ALA A 54 8.90 12.28 9.88
N ASP A 55 9.19 11.20 10.61
CA ASP A 55 10.45 10.47 10.63
C ASP A 55 10.69 9.61 9.37
N GLY A 56 9.65 9.43 8.55
CA GLY A 56 9.70 8.65 7.33
C GLY A 56 9.93 7.15 7.55
N ALA A 57 9.84 6.60 8.77
CA ALA A 57 9.99 5.16 8.98
C ALA A 57 8.67 4.39 8.79
N PHE A 58 7.53 5.07 8.96
CA PHE A 58 6.19 4.49 8.87
C PHE A 58 5.36 5.10 7.76
N VAL A 59 4.41 4.33 7.24
CA VAL A 59 3.28 4.78 6.43
C VAL A 59 2.03 4.73 7.30
N LEU A 60 1.35 5.86 7.42
CA LEU A 60 0.17 6.06 8.22
C LEU A 60 -1.06 5.90 7.32
N ASP A 61 -1.96 4.99 7.69
CA ASP A 61 -3.26 4.82 7.06
C ASP A 61 -4.32 5.50 7.91
N SER A 62 -4.78 6.67 7.47
CA SER A 62 -5.78 7.47 8.17
C SER A 62 -7.16 6.84 8.16
N ARG A 63 -7.45 5.97 7.19
CA ARG A 63 -8.75 5.29 7.05
C ARG A 63 -8.86 4.09 7.98
N THR A 64 -7.79 3.33 8.17
CA THR A 64 -7.80 2.17 9.07
C THR A 64 -7.22 2.46 10.45
N GLN A 65 -6.66 3.66 10.66
CA GLN A 65 -5.97 4.05 11.89
C GLN A 65 -4.83 3.08 12.22
N LEU A 66 -4.06 2.72 11.19
CA LEU A 66 -2.93 1.79 11.28
C LEU A 66 -1.64 2.48 10.83
N ALA A 67 -0.54 2.14 11.49
CA ALA A 67 0.80 2.50 11.07
C ALA A 67 1.55 1.25 10.59
N TRP A 68 2.13 1.38 9.40
CA TRP A 68 2.84 0.33 8.69
C TRP A 68 4.33 0.68 8.65
N PRO A 69 5.24 -0.19 9.09
CA PRO A 69 6.66 -0.02 8.79
C PRO A 69 6.82 0.07 7.27
N ARG A 70 7.67 0.96 6.75
CA ARG A 70 7.90 1.07 5.29
C ARG A 70 8.55 -0.18 4.71
N CYS A 71 9.50 -0.73 5.45
CA CYS A 71 10.22 -1.94 5.08
C CYS A 71 9.54 -3.18 5.61
N VAL A 72 9.69 -4.28 4.88
CA VAL A 72 9.34 -5.62 5.37
C VAL A 72 10.31 -6.04 6.46
N GLU A 73 9.91 -7.02 7.27
CA GLU A 73 10.77 -7.54 8.33
C GLU A 73 12.08 -8.12 7.73
N GLY A 74 13.20 -7.88 8.41
CA GLY A 74 14.56 -8.19 7.92
C GLY A 74 15.22 -7.05 7.10
N MET A 75 14.43 -6.12 6.55
CA MET A 75 14.96 -4.93 5.87
C MET A 75 15.03 -3.71 6.77
N ARG A 76 15.94 -2.78 6.46
CA ARG A 76 16.11 -1.53 7.22
C ARG A 76 15.97 -0.29 6.35
N TRP A 77 15.23 0.68 6.87
CA TRP A 77 15.07 2.00 6.26
C TRP A 77 16.35 2.83 6.41
N ASN A 78 16.87 3.38 5.31
CA ASN A 78 18.07 4.24 5.31
C ASN A 78 17.77 5.74 5.10
N GLY A 79 16.50 6.14 5.15
CA GLY A 79 16.05 7.51 4.84
C GLY A 79 15.61 7.72 3.39
N LYS A 80 15.97 6.82 2.46
CA LYS A 80 15.57 6.90 1.05
C LYS A 80 14.86 5.64 0.55
N THR A 81 15.39 4.47 0.91
CA THR A 81 14.87 3.17 0.48
C THR A 81 15.04 2.13 1.59
N CYS A 82 14.39 0.99 1.42
CA CYS A 82 14.65 -0.20 2.21
C CYS A 82 15.91 -0.89 1.69
N THR A 83 16.80 -1.24 2.61
CA THR A 83 18.09 -1.90 2.35
C THR A 83 18.20 -3.19 3.13
N GLY A 84 19.00 -4.13 2.62
CA GLY A 84 19.07 -5.50 3.13
C GLY A 84 18.15 -6.45 2.38
N THR A 85 18.00 -7.67 2.90
CA THR A 85 17.17 -8.73 2.31
C THR A 85 15.97 -8.95 3.20
N ALA A 86 14.80 -9.19 2.59
CA ALA A 86 13.61 -9.56 3.36
C ALA A 86 13.86 -10.91 4.05
N GLU A 87 13.59 -10.96 5.35
CA GLU A 87 13.60 -12.24 6.07
C GLU A 87 12.28 -12.96 5.84
N LEU A 88 12.38 -14.26 5.60
CA LEU A 88 11.24 -15.12 5.37
C LEU A 88 10.91 -15.89 6.63
N PHE A 89 9.62 -15.90 6.99
CA PHE A 89 9.14 -16.53 8.21
C PHE A 89 8.07 -17.56 7.88
N THR A 90 8.07 -18.68 8.61
CA THR A 90 6.90 -19.54 8.69
C THR A 90 5.77 -18.83 9.43
N TYR A 91 4.54 -19.30 9.29
CA TYR A 91 3.39 -18.66 9.93
C TYR A 91 3.52 -18.56 11.46
N SER A 92 4.04 -19.62 12.11
CA SER A 92 4.26 -19.63 13.56
C SER A 92 5.35 -18.66 13.99
N GLN A 93 6.44 -18.55 13.23
CA GLN A 93 7.52 -17.58 13.46
C GLN A 93 7.01 -16.15 13.28
N ALA A 94 6.22 -15.88 12.24
CA ALA A 94 5.63 -14.57 11.99
C ALA A 94 4.75 -14.11 13.16
N GLN A 95 3.96 -15.03 13.74
CA GLN A 95 3.16 -14.75 14.92
C GLN A 95 4.03 -14.51 16.17
N ALA A 96 5.11 -15.27 16.34
CA ALA A 96 6.06 -15.07 17.43
C ALA A 96 6.72 -13.70 17.33
N LEU A 97 7.24 -13.35 16.16
CA LEU A 97 7.84 -12.05 15.86
C LEU A 97 6.91 -10.89 16.27
N ALA A 98 5.63 -10.97 15.90
CA ALA A 98 4.66 -9.95 16.29
C ALA A 98 4.48 -9.83 17.81
N ARG A 99 4.42 -10.97 18.53
CA ARG A 99 4.28 -10.99 20.00
C ARG A 99 5.53 -10.45 20.70
N ASP A 100 6.71 -10.82 20.21
CA ASP A 100 7.98 -10.43 20.82
C ASP A 100 8.22 -8.94 20.62
N ARG A 101 7.93 -8.43 19.42
CA ARG A 101 7.97 -6.99 19.13
C ARG A 101 6.97 -6.21 19.98
N TRP A 102 5.77 -6.76 20.21
CA TRP A 102 4.81 -6.14 21.13
C TRP A 102 5.38 -6.05 22.54
N LYS A 103 5.92 -7.15 23.09
CA LYS A 103 6.52 -7.12 24.44
C LYS A 103 7.69 -6.15 24.56
N ALA A 104 8.53 -6.06 23.52
CA ALA A 104 9.71 -5.21 23.52
C ALA A 104 9.37 -3.71 23.44
N GLU A 105 8.43 -3.33 22.59
CA GLU A 105 8.09 -1.92 22.35
C GLU A 105 6.90 -1.43 23.20
N GLY A 106 6.14 -2.32 23.84
CA GLY A 106 4.89 -1.98 24.52
C GLY A 106 3.75 -1.60 23.57
N VAL A 107 3.97 -1.68 22.25
CA VAL A 107 3.00 -1.33 21.21
C VAL A 107 2.38 -2.59 20.64
N ARG A 108 1.06 -2.59 20.40
CA ARG A 108 0.32 -3.76 19.93
C ARG A 108 0.64 -4.14 18.47
N TRP A 109 1.81 -4.72 18.25
CA TRP A 109 2.23 -5.28 16.98
C TRP A 109 1.47 -6.56 16.64
N ARG A 110 0.99 -6.65 15.41
CA ARG A 110 0.28 -7.83 14.90
C ARG A 110 0.53 -8.04 13.42
N LEU A 111 0.26 -9.26 12.96
CA LEU A 111 0.08 -9.54 11.54
C LEU A 111 -1.19 -8.84 11.02
N PRO A 112 -1.15 -8.25 9.81
CA PRO A 112 -2.30 -7.60 9.19
C PRO A 112 -3.33 -8.63 8.75
N ARG A 113 -4.59 -8.21 8.63
CA ARG A 113 -5.66 -9.01 8.02
C ARG A 113 -5.57 -8.91 6.49
N VAL A 114 -6.17 -9.86 5.77
CA VAL A 114 -6.21 -9.87 4.30
C VAL A 114 -6.72 -8.53 3.76
N ASN A 115 -7.83 -8.02 4.30
CA ASN A 115 -8.41 -6.76 3.85
C ASN A 115 -7.56 -5.53 4.16
N GLU A 116 -6.73 -5.58 5.21
CA GLU A 116 -5.81 -4.49 5.57
C GLU A 116 -4.63 -4.46 4.60
N LEU A 117 -4.02 -5.61 4.34
CA LEU A 117 -2.87 -5.72 3.45
C LEU A 117 -3.24 -5.45 1.98
N ARG A 118 -4.39 -5.98 1.53
CA ARG A 118 -4.94 -5.75 0.18
C ARG A 118 -5.22 -4.28 -0.14
N ARG A 119 -5.37 -3.43 0.86
CA ARG A 119 -5.60 -1.97 0.69
C ARG A 119 -4.33 -1.20 0.35
N LEU A 120 -3.16 -1.74 0.67
CA LEU A 120 -1.89 -1.11 0.29
C LEU A 120 -1.66 -1.19 -1.23
N VAL A 121 -2.18 -2.25 -1.86
CA VAL A 121 -2.11 -2.44 -3.31
C VAL A 121 -3.20 -1.61 -3.99
N ASN A 122 -2.80 -0.67 -4.84
CA ASN A 122 -3.73 0.08 -5.67
C ASN A 122 -4.22 -0.81 -6.83
N ARG A 123 -5.50 -1.19 -6.78
CA ARG A 123 -6.14 -2.02 -7.83
C ARG A 123 -6.81 -1.19 -8.93
N ALA A 124 -6.86 0.13 -8.77
CA ALA A 124 -7.40 1.01 -9.80
C ALA A 124 -6.41 1.15 -10.97
N THR A 125 -5.12 0.90 -10.74
CA THR A 125 -4.10 0.83 -11.79
C THR A 125 -4.11 -0.54 -12.47
N ARG A 126 -3.73 -0.58 -13.75
CA ARG A 126 -3.51 -1.83 -14.49
C ARG A 126 -2.08 -1.81 -15.03
N PRO A 127 -1.17 -2.64 -14.51
CA PRO A 127 -1.37 -3.63 -13.45
C PRO A 127 -1.64 -3.00 -12.07
N ALA A 128 -2.22 -3.80 -11.17
CA ALA A 128 -2.32 -3.39 -9.76
C ALA A 128 -0.89 -3.14 -9.24
N THR A 129 -0.69 -2.08 -8.47
CA THR A 129 0.65 -1.73 -8.02
C THR A 129 0.66 -1.14 -6.62
N LEU A 130 1.75 -1.40 -5.90
CA LEU A 130 2.07 -0.71 -4.66
C LEU A 130 2.63 0.67 -4.98
N ASP A 131 2.33 1.66 -4.13
CA ASP A 131 2.98 2.97 -4.24
C ASP A 131 4.48 2.84 -3.96
N PRO A 132 5.38 3.02 -4.96
CA PRO A 132 6.81 2.84 -4.77
C PRO A 132 7.42 3.98 -3.93
N VAL A 133 6.75 5.12 -3.82
CA VAL A 133 7.16 6.25 -2.98
C VAL A 133 6.87 5.96 -1.52
N LEU A 134 5.80 5.21 -1.21
CA LEU A 134 5.48 4.83 0.18
C LEU A 134 6.16 3.52 0.60
N PHE A 135 6.31 2.56 -0.31
CA PHE A 135 6.80 1.21 -0.02
C PHE A 135 7.95 0.79 -0.95
N PRO A 136 9.09 1.48 -0.92
CA PRO A 136 10.21 1.19 -1.83
C PRO A 136 10.86 -0.16 -1.52
N ALA A 137 11.32 -0.84 -2.57
CA ALA A 137 11.99 -2.14 -2.50
C ALA A 137 11.22 -3.23 -1.72
N THR A 138 9.89 -3.15 -1.71
CA THR A 138 9.05 -4.24 -1.16
C THR A 138 9.12 -5.45 -2.10
N PRO A 139 9.33 -6.67 -1.58
CA PRO A 139 9.20 -7.88 -2.39
C PRO A 139 7.80 -8.00 -2.99
N MET A 140 7.71 -8.18 -4.30
CA MET A 140 6.45 -8.37 -5.03
C MET A 140 6.07 -9.86 -4.97
N GLU A 141 5.79 -10.36 -3.77
CA GLU A 141 5.50 -11.77 -3.52
C GLU A 141 4.42 -11.94 -2.43
N TRP A 142 4.10 -13.19 -2.10
CA TRP A 142 3.11 -13.53 -1.08
C TRP A 142 3.56 -13.15 0.33
N HIS A 143 2.72 -12.41 1.06
CA HIS A 143 2.97 -11.97 2.43
C HIS A 143 1.96 -12.58 3.41
N TRP A 144 2.43 -12.98 4.59
CA TRP A 144 1.58 -13.57 5.63
C TRP A 144 0.52 -12.60 6.19
N THR A 145 -0.66 -13.13 6.49
CA THR A 145 -1.75 -12.40 7.17
C THR A 145 -2.27 -13.15 8.38
N SER A 146 -2.85 -12.44 9.36
CA SER A 146 -3.48 -13.02 10.56
C SER A 146 -4.90 -13.54 10.34
N THR A 147 -5.41 -13.51 9.10
CA THR A 147 -6.77 -13.99 8.82
C THR A 147 -6.81 -15.49 9.08
N ALA A 148 -7.79 -15.94 9.87
CA ALA A 148 -7.96 -17.36 10.15
C ALA A 148 -8.32 -18.09 8.84
N SER A 149 -7.59 -19.16 8.53
CA SER A 149 -8.02 -20.10 7.49
C SER A 149 -9.04 -21.04 8.12
N VAL A 150 -10.32 -20.82 7.82
CA VAL A 150 -11.41 -21.71 8.21
C VAL A 150 -11.80 -22.47 6.95
N ASN A 151 -11.19 -23.65 6.76
CA ASN A 151 -11.59 -24.52 5.68
C ASN A 151 -12.81 -25.31 6.16
N THR A 152 -14.00 -24.76 5.94
CA THR A 152 -15.24 -25.48 6.19
C THR A 152 -15.45 -26.44 5.02
N SER A 153 -14.80 -27.61 5.07
CA SER A 153 -15.26 -28.73 4.25
C SER A 153 -16.75 -28.86 4.53
N LYS A 154 -17.60 -28.63 3.52
CA LYS A 154 -19.05 -28.81 3.67
C LYS A 154 -19.30 -30.31 3.80
N VAL A 155 -19.18 -30.82 5.02
CA VAL A 155 -19.49 -32.20 5.33
C VAL A 155 -21.01 -32.32 5.31
N ASN A 156 -21.54 -33.21 4.48
CA ASN A 156 -22.96 -33.56 4.55
C ASN A 156 -23.18 -34.39 5.83
N PRO A 157 -23.94 -33.89 6.82
CA PRO A 157 -24.19 -34.62 8.06
C PRO A 157 -25.00 -35.92 7.84
N TYR A 158 -25.68 -36.07 6.70
CA TYR A 158 -26.49 -37.24 6.36
C TYR A 158 -25.78 -38.23 5.41
N ALA A 159 -24.48 -38.06 5.15
CA ALA A 159 -23.74 -39.03 4.35
C ALA A 159 -23.45 -40.30 5.17
N TYR A 160 -24.25 -41.34 4.98
CA TYR A 160 -24.10 -42.64 5.67
C TYR A 160 -22.75 -43.35 5.40
N GLY A 161 -22.06 -43.01 4.29
CA GLY A 161 -20.71 -43.51 3.99
C GLY A 161 -19.64 -43.09 5.00
N ASN A 162 -19.90 -42.05 5.80
CA ASN A 162 -19.02 -41.59 6.87
C ASN A 162 -19.00 -42.58 8.06
N VAL A 163 -20.13 -43.29 8.26
CA VAL A 163 -20.36 -44.18 9.41
C VAL A 163 -19.74 -45.56 9.17
N GLN A 164 -19.70 -46.02 7.92
CA GLN A 164 -19.10 -47.32 7.54
C GLN A 164 -17.57 -47.30 7.53
N ARG A 165 -16.97 -46.13 7.31
CA ARG A 165 -15.52 -45.92 7.37
C ARG A 165 -15.12 -45.56 8.80
N GLY A 166 -15.34 -46.50 9.73
CA GLY A 166 -15.28 -46.31 11.18
C GLY A 166 -14.31 -45.22 11.63
N GLY A 167 -14.85 -44.04 11.97
CA GLY A 167 -14.11 -42.95 12.60
C GLY A 167 -12.88 -42.42 11.85
N GLN A 168 -12.58 -42.89 10.63
CA GLN A 168 -11.66 -42.21 9.73
C GLN A 168 -12.45 -41.14 8.98
N GLY A 169 -13.08 -40.27 9.77
CA GLY A 169 -13.30 -38.91 9.31
C GLY A 169 -11.96 -38.44 8.77
N GLU A 170 -12.00 -37.75 7.65
CA GLU A 170 -10.86 -37.10 7.02
C GLU A 170 -10.37 -35.99 7.97
N SER A 171 -9.81 -36.41 9.10
CA SER A 171 -9.25 -35.61 10.18
C SER A 171 -7.78 -35.35 9.91
N GLY A 172 -7.43 -35.22 8.62
CA GLY A 172 -6.26 -34.47 8.20
C GLY A 172 -6.67 -33.01 8.06
N LEU A 173 -7.10 -32.40 9.17
CA LEU A 173 -7.54 -31.02 9.20
C LEU A 173 -6.51 -30.14 8.47
N THR A 174 -7.03 -29.34 7.56
CA THR A 174 -6.47 -28.17 6.89
C THR A 174 -5.95 -27.08 7.86
N THR A 175 -5.68 -27.42 9.12
CA THR A 175 -5.02 -26.60 10.16
C THR A 175 -3.60 -26.21 9.80
N GLN A 176 -3.01 -26.86 8.80
CA GLN A 176 -1.71 -26.50 8.25
C GLN A 176 -1.77 -25.37 7.20
N GLN A 177 -2.95 -24.84 6.86
CA GLN A 177 -3.06 -23.74 5.89
C GLN A 177 -3.24 -22.37 6.58
N GLY A 178 -2.81 -21.31 5.90
CA GLY A 178 -2.88 -19.92 6.33
C GLY A 178 -3.17 -18.99 5.15
N TRP A 179 -3.55 -17.75 5.48
CA TRP A 179 -3.83 -16.73 4.47
C TRP A 179 -2.59 -15.89 4.15
N ALA A 180 -2.30 -15.73 2.86
CA ALA A 180 -1.33 -14.78 2.36
C ALA A 180 -1.94 -13.87 1.30
N VAL A 181 -1.31 -12.72 1.06
CA VAL A 181 -1.67 -11.79 -0.01
C VAL A 181 -0.46 -11.54 -0.88
N ASP A 182 -0.62 -11.68 -2.18
CA ASP A 182 0.39 -11.30 -3.16
C ASP A 182 0.44 -9.78 -3.30
N MET A 183 1.60 -9.19 -3.09
CA MET A 183 1.80 -7.75 -3.15
C MET A 183 1.97 -7.22 -4.58
N GLU A 184 2.20 -8.09 -5.57
CA GLU A 184 2.20 -7.73 -6.99
C GLU A 184 0.77 -7.53 -7.51
N THR A 185 -0.08 -8.53 -7.30
CA THR A 185 -1.44 -8.57 -7.87
C THR A 185 -2.52 -8.11 -6.90
N GLY A 186 -2.24 -8.15 -5.60
CA GLY A 186 -3.25 -8.03 -4.56
C GLY A 186 -4.15 -9.27 -4.43
N GLU A 187 -3.80 -10.40 -5.01
CA GLU A 187 -4.55 -11.65 -4.82
C GLU A 187 -4.42 -12.16 -3.39
N ALA A 188 -5.46 -12.80 -2.86
CA ALA A 188 -5.44 -13.39 -1.51
C ALA A 188 -5.73 -14.88 -1.61
N SER A 189 -4.85 -15.69 -0.99
CA SER A 189 -4.97 -17.14 -0.98
C SER A 189 -4.98 -17.68 0.45
N GLY A 190 -5.96 -18.52 0.77
CA GLY A 190 -6.12 -19.18 2.06
C GLY A 190 -5.52 -20.59 2.15
N SER A 191 -4.91 -21.06 1.06
CA SER A 191 -4.37 -22.42 0.91
C SER A 191 -2.87 -22.51 1.17
N MET A 192 -2.23 -21.43 1.64
CA MET A 192 -0.78 -21.42 1.84
C MET A 192 -0.38 -22.31 3.01
N GLY A 193 0.57 -23.23 2.79
CA GLY A 193 1.11 -24.06 3.86
C GLY A 193 1.79 -23.21 4.94
N ARG A 194 1.46 -23.41 6.21
CA ARG A 194 1.99 -22.64 7.35
C ARG A 194 3.50 -22.81 7.54
N GLY A 195 4.07 -23.87 6.98
CA GLY A 195 5.52 -24.09 6.92
C GLY A 195 6.22 -23.37 5.77
N THR A 196 5.48 -22.74 4.86
CA THR A 196 6.07 -21.97 3.76
C THR A 196 6.72 -20.69 4.31
N PRO A 197 8.01 -20.45 4.01
CA PRO A 197 8.68 -19.23 4.42
C PRO A 197 8.22 -18.09 3.51
N LEU A 198 7.57 -17.07 4.08
CA LEU A 198 7.09 -15.89 3.35
C LEU A 198 7.52 -14.61 4.08
N PRO A 199 7.70 -13.49 3.36
CA PRO A 199 7.92 -12.20 3.99
C PRO A 199 6.75 -11.80 4.89
N VAL A 200 7.08 -11.03 5.92
CA VAL A 200 6.12 -10.52 6.88
C VAL A 200 6.21 -9.01 6.91
N ARG A 201 5.04 -8.38 6.98
CA ARG A 201 4.90 -6.96 7.27
C ARG A 201 3.98 -6.82 8.47
N LEU A 202 4.53 -6.41 9.60
CA LEU A 202 3.72 -6.17 10.80
C LEU A 202 2.96 -4.86 10.69
N VAL A 203 1.90 -4.74 11.49
CA VAL A 203 1.11 -3.53 11.60
C VAL A 203 0.88 -3.21 13.08
N ARG A 204 0.83 -1.91 13.39
CA ARG A 204 0.47 -1.39 14.70
C ARG A 204 -0.67 -0.38 14.59
N PRO A 205 -1.43 -0.13 15.67
CA PRO A 205 -2.32 1.02 15.75
C PRO A 205 -1.55 2.33 15.51
N LEU A 206 -2.22 3.31 14.91
CA LEU A 206 -1.69 4.67 14.81
C LEU A 206 -1.42 5.23 16.22
N PRO A 207 -0.28 5.92 16.47
CA PRO A 207 -0.10 6.64 17.71
C PRO A 207 -1.24 7.64 17.90
N GLY A 208 -1.80 7.68 19.11
CA GLY A 208 -2.85 8.65 19.44
C GLY A 208 -2.31 10.08 19.39
N PRO A 209 -3.19 11.08 19.21
CA PRO A 209 -2.84 12.48 19.38
C PRO A 209 -2.41 12.81 20.82
#